data_AF-A0A1M4YAW8-F1
#
_entry.id   AF-A0A1M4YAW8-F1
#
_cell.length_a   1.000
_cell.length_b   1.000
_cell.length_c   1.000
_cell.angle_alpha   90.00
_cell.angle_beta   90.00
_cell.angle_gamma   90.00
#
_symmetry.space_group_name_H-M   'P 1'
#
loop_
_entity.id
_entity.type
_entity.pdbx_description
1 polymer ?
#
loop_
_entity_poly.entity_id
_entity_poly.type
_entity_poly.pdbx_seq_one_letter_code
_entity_poly.pdbx_strand_id
1 'polypeptide(L)'
;MAGKAFFLQRMNEHIRYLNRINASLDNEGDFCGSSHTECKLGAWIYGEGSVLIEECGEEAKAIFEKLKVEHQAFHEISHKALEFSSAGDNKAAQLQNTAMHKLSNQLIQLLMKLEDATVHCEAGQ
;
A
#
# COMPACT_ATOMS: atom_id res chain seq x y z
N MET A 1 13.39 9.63 -10.50
CA MET A 1 13.07 10.60 -9.42
C MET A 1 11.64 10.40 -8.98
N ALA A 2 11.41 9.94 -7.75
CA ALA A 2 10.08 9.86 -7.16
C ALA A 2 9.74 11.23 -6.54
N GLY A 3 9.17 12.13 -7.33
CA GLY A 3 8.73 13.44 -6.83
C GLY A 3 7.36 13.40 -6.17
N LYS A 4 6.91 14.52 -5.60
CA LYS A 4 5.56 14.69 -5.00
C LYS A 4 4.41 14.13 -5.83
N ALA A 5 4.44 14.33 -7.15
CA ALA A 5 3.43 13.78 -8.07
C ALA A 5 3.38 12.24 -8.07
N PHE A 6 4.53 11.58 -7.91
CA PHE A 6 4.61 10.12 -7.81
C PHE A 6 3.89 9.61 -6.57
N PHE A 7 4.21 10.14 -5.38
CA PHE A 7 3.62 9.70 -4.11
C PHE A 7 2.11 9.93 -4.10
N LEU A 8 1.65 11.10 -4.54
CA LEU A 8 0.21 11.39 -4.68
C LEU A 8 -0.49 10.40 -5.62
N GLN A 9 0.14 10.02 -6.74
CA GLN A 9 -0.43 9.04 -7.66
C GLN A 9 -0.53 7.66 -7.02
N ARG A 10 0.51 7.21 -6.29
CA ARG A 10 0.52 5.93 -5.58
C ARG A 10 -0.56 5.87 -4.49
N MET A 11 -0.75 6.96 -3.75
CA MET A 11 -1.82 7.08 -2.75
C MET A 11 -3.21 6.99 -3.40
N ASN A 12 -3.44 7.70 -4.50
CA ASN A 12 -4.70 7.62 -5.24
C ASN A 12 -5.01 6.20 -5.74
N GLU A 13 -4.00 5.53 -6.33
CA GLU A 13 -4.14 4.16 -6.82
C GLU A 13 -4.46 3.17 -5.69
N HIS A 14 -3.83 3.35 -4.52
CA HIS A 14 -4.12 2.57 -3.33
C HIS A 14 -5.56 2.79 -2.80
N ILE A 15 -6.04 4.04 -2.75
CA ILE A 15 -7.42 4.36 -2.37
C ILE A 15 -8.41 3.74 -3.36
N ARG A 16 -8.11 3.79 -4.66
CA ARG A 16 -8.94 3.14 -5.69
C ARG A 16 -8.99 1.62 -5.51
N TYR A 17 -7.87 0.98 -5.15
CA TYR A 17 -7.84 -0.44 -4.83
C TYR A 17 -8.74 -0.75 -3.64
N LEU A 18 -8.60 -0.01 -2.54
CA LEU A 18 -9.43 -0.18 -1.33
C LEU A 18 -10.94 -0.06 -1.65
N ASN A 19 -11.32 0.94 -2.43
CA ASN A 19 -12.71 1.12 -2.85
C ASN A 19 -13.25 -0.06 -3.66
N ARG A 20 -12.43 -0.68 -4.53
CA ARG A 20 -12.82 -1.86 -5.29
C ARG A 20 -12.98 -3.10 -4.41
N ILE A 21 -12.12 -3.25 -3.39
CA ILE A 21 -12.29 -4.31 -2.39
C ILE A 21 -13.61 -4.11 -1.65
N ASN A 22 -13.88 -2.91 -1.14
CA ASN A 22 -15.13 -2.60 -0.42
C ASN A 22 -16.36 -2.86 -1.28
N ALA A 23 -16.39 -2.38 -2.53
CA ALA A 23 -17.48 -2.67 -3.45
C ALA A 23 -17.69 -4.18 -3.65
N SER A 24 -16.62 -4.98 -3.69
CA SER A 24 -16.73 -6.43 -3.84
C SER A 24 -17.24 -7.10 -2.57
N LEU A 25 -16.83 -6.63 -1.38
CA LEU A 25 -17.35 -7.09 -0.09
C LEU A 25 -18.84 -6.74 0.09
N ASP A 26 -19.29 -5.63 -0.49
CA ASP A 26 -20.68 -5.19 -0.48
C ASP A 26 -21.54 -5.85 -1.59
N ASN A 27 -20.97 -6.78 -2.37
CA ASN A 27 -21.59 -7.42 -3.54
C ASN A 27 -21.98 -6.44 -4.67
N GLU A 28 -21.32 -5.29 -4.73
CA GLU A 28 -21.46 -4.26 -5.77
C GLU A 28 -20.33 -4.35 -6.83
N GLY A 29 -19.47 -5.36 -6.76
CA GLY A 29 -18.36 -5.58 -7.68
C GLY A 29 -17.81 -7.01 -7.65
N ASP A 30 -16.89 -7.30 -8.57
CA ASP A 30 -16.29 -8.62 -8.80
C ASP A 30 -14.75 -8.61 -8.65
N PHE A 31 -14.20 -7.60 -7.99
CA PHE A 31 -12.75 -7.45 -7.89
C PHE A 31 -12.15 -8.43 -6.87
N CYS A 32 -11.29 -9.33 -7.35
CA CYS A 32 -10.65 -10.37 -6.53
C CYS A 32 -9.33 -9.95 -5.86
N GLY A 33 -8.97 -8.66 -5.88
CA GLY A 33 -7.67 -8.19 -5.42
C GLY A 33 -6.56 -8.35 -6.47
N SER A 34 -5.34 -8.00 -6.07
CA SER A 34 -4.12 -8.19 -6.88
C SER A 34 -2.93 -8.51 -5.98
N SER A 35 -1.87 -9.09 -6.55
CA SER A 35 -0.62 -9.28 -5.82
C SER A 35 -0.04 -7.93 -5.37
N HIS A 36 0.57 -7.93 -4.18
CA HIS A 36 1.31 -6.81 -3.62
C HIS A 36 2.60 -6.48 -4.41
N THR A 37 3.07 -7.36 -5.28
CA THR A 37 4.23 -7.10 -6.16
C THR A 37 3.82 -6.56 -7.53
N GLU A 38 2.56 -6.75 -7.93
CA GLU A 38 2.05 -6.41 -9.27
C GLU A 38 1.33 -5.06 -9.33
N CYS A 39 0.96 -4.50 -8.17
CA CYS A 39 0.47 -3.13 -8.14
C CYS A 39 1.63 -2.14 -8.42
N LYS A 40 1.31 -0.94 -8.92
CA LYS A 40 2.36 0.03 -9.30
C LYS A 40 3.25 0.46 -8.14
N LEU A 41 2.71 0.48 -6.90
CA LEU A 41 3.53 0.71 -5.71
C LEU A 41 4.45 -0.49 -5.44
N GLY A 42 3.94 -1.71 -5.53
CA GLY A 42 4.70 -2.95 -5.41
C GLY A 42 5.84 -3.03 -6.42
N ALA A 43 5.54 -2.83 -7.71
CA ALA A 43 6.55 -2.84 -8.76
C ALA A 43 7.66 -1.81 -8.51
N TRP A 44 7.33 -0.66 -7.91
CA TRP A 44 8.32 0.32 -7.50
C TRP A 44 9.12 -0.12 -6.27
N ILE A 45 8.46 -0.58 -5.20
CA ILE A 45 9.11 -1.09 -3.96
C ILE A 45 10.13 -2.19 -4.28
N TYR A 46 9.74 -3.15 -5.12
CA TYR A 46 10.58 -4.29 -5.48
C TYR A 46 11.48 -4.04 -6.70
N GLY A 47 11.40 -2.84 -7.29
CA GLY A 47 12.20 -2.40 -8.42
C GLY A 47 13.07 -1.20 -8.05
N GLU A 48 12.90 -0.12 -8.81
CA GLU A 48 13.74 1.09 -8.71
C GLU A 48 13.69 1.80 -7.34
N GLY A 49 12.62 1.62 -6.56
CA GLY A 49 12.47 2.25 -5.25
C GLY A 49 13.57 1.84 -4.27
N SER A 50 13.97 0.57 -4.29
CA SER A 50 15.05 0.07 -3.42
C SER A 50 16.39 0.79 -3.67
N VAL A 51 16.73 1.02 -4.94
CA VAL A 51 17.95 1.72 -5.35
C VAL A 51 17.88 3.19 -4.97
N LEU A 52 16.75 3.85 -5.25
CA LEU A 52 16.56 5.27 -4.94
C LEU A 52 16.65 5.55 -3.44
N ILE A 53 16.07 4.69 -2.60
CA ILE A 53 16.09 4.89 -1.15
C ILE A 53 17.47 4.61 -0.53
N GLU A 54 18.27 3.73 -1.14
CA GLU A 54 19.61 3.42 -0.64
C GLU A 54 20.49 4.68 -0.54
N GLU A 55 20.28 5.64 -1.44
CA GLU A 55 21.00 6.91 -1.53
C GLU A 55 20.48 7.99 -0.55
N CYS A 56 19.32 7.76 0.10
CA CYS A 56 18.61 8.78 0.88
C CYS A 56 18.81 8.70 2.41
N GLY A 57 19.71 7.83 2.87
CA GLY A 57 20.09 7.71 4.28
C GLY A 57 19.20 6.78 5.11
N GLU A 58 19.63 6.53 6.36
CA GLU A 58 19.06 5.48 7.21
C GLU A 58 17.59 5.71 7.62
N GLU A 59 17.16 6.97 7.75
CA GLU A 59 15.76 7.29 8.06
C GLU A 59 14.83 6.87 6.90
N ALA A 60 15.17 7.24 5.66
CA ALA A 60 14.40 6.87 4.48
C ALA A 60 14.35 5.34 4.30
N LYS A 61 15.48 4.65 4.50
CA LYS A 61 15.55 3.18 4.48
C LYS A 61 14.62 2.54 5.51
N ALA A 62 14.64 3.02 6.76
CA ALA A 62 13.79 2.49 7.81
C ALA A 62 12.30 2.68 7.51
N ILE A 63 11.91 3.85 6.96
CA ILE A 63 10.53 4.11 6.53
C ILE A 63 10.15 3.20 5.36
N PHE A 64 11.04 3.01 4.38
CA PHE A 64 10.80 2.19 3.20
C PHE A 64 10.63 0.70 3.53
N GLU A 65 11.48 0.13 4.39
CA GLU A 65 11.33 -1.26 4.83
C GLU A 65 10.01 -1.46 5.59
N LYS A 66 9.63 -0.49 6.42
CA LYS A 66 8.31 -0.52 7.08
C LYS A 66 7.17 -0.43 6.06
N LEU A 67 7.27 0.47 5.07
CA LEU A 67 6.28 0.59 3.99
C LEU A 67 6.11 -0.74 3.25
N LYS A 68 7.21 -1.42 2.91
CA LYS A 68 7.19 -2.72 2.23
C LYS A 68 6.46 -3.79 3.02
N VAL A 69 6.74 -3.92 4.32
CA VAL A 69 6.09 -4.90 5.21
C VAL A 69 4.59 -4.62 5.35
N GLU A 70 4.23 -3.37 5.65
CA GLU A 70 2.82 -2.98 5.83
C GLU A 70 2.03 -3.09 4.50
N HIS A 71 2.70 -2.90 3.37
CA HIS A 71 2.09 -3.01 2.04
C HIS A 71 1.73 -4.46 1.71
N GLN A 72 2.65 -5.38 1.99
CA GLN A 72 2.37 -6.81 1.87
C GLN A 72 1.22 -7.21 2.79
N ALA A 73 1.25 -6.82 4.06
CA ALA A 73 0.21 -7.14 5.03
C ALA A 73 -1.18 -6.61 4.62
N PHE A 74 -1.23 -5.40 4.04
CA PHE A 74 -2.46 -4.82 3.50
C PHE A 74 -3.07 -5.72 2.41
N HIS A 75 -2.29 -6.14 1.42
CA HIS A 75 -2.80 -7.00 0.35
C HIS A 75 -3.22 -8.38 0.85
N GLU A 76 -2.45 -8.97 1.77
CA GLU A 76 -2.81 -10.25 2.40
C GLU A 76 -4.14 -10.17 3.13
N ILE A 77 -4.38 -9.10 3.88
CA ILE A 77 -5.64 -8.94 4.62
C ILE A 77 -6.83 -8.62 3.71
N SER A 78 -6.60 -7.89 2.61
CA SER A 78 -7.63 -7.68 1.58
C SER A 78 -8.08 -9.00 0.97
N HIS A 79 -7.15 -9.91 0.64
CA HIS A 79 -7.50 -11.23 0.11
C HIS A 79 -8.26 -12.06 1.14
N LYS A 80 -7.83 -12.08 2.41
CA LYS A 80 -8.56 -12.77 3.48
C LYS A 80 -9.98 -12.23 3.65
N ALA A 81 -10.19 -10.92 3.54
CA ALA A 81 -11.53 -10.32 3.62
C ALA A 81 -12.44 -10.87 2.50
N LEU A 82 -11.95 -10.92 1.26
CA LEU A 82 -12.68 -11.47 0.12
C LEU A 82 -12.94 -12.98 0.27
N GLU A 83 -11.95 -13.74 0.74
CA GLU A 83 -12.09 -15.18 1.00
C GLU A 83 -13.20 -15.45 2.03
N PHE A 84 -13.18 -14.77 3.17
CA PHE A 84 -14.24 -14.91 4.19
C PHE A 84 -15.61 -14.49 3.66
N SER A 85 -15.68 -13.39 2.90
CA SER A 85 -16.93 -12.95 2.27
C SER A 85 -17.48 -14.01 1.30
N SER A 86 -16.63 -14.58 0.44
CA SER A 86 -17.00 -15.65 -0.50
C SER A 86 -17.45 -16.94 0.19
N ALA A 87 -16.92 -17.21 1.39
CA ALA A 87 -17.32 -18.34 2.24
C ALA A 87 -18.60 -18.06 3.07
N GLY A 88 -19.17 -16.85 2.99
CA GLY A 88 -20.33 -16.43 3.77
C GLY A 88 -20.05 -16.05 5.22
N ASP A 89 -18.77 -15.99 5.64
CA ASP A 89 -18.38 -15.54 6.97
C ASP A 89 -18.26 -14.01 7.00
N ASN A 90 -19.42 -13.36 7.00
CA ASN A 90 -19.53 -11.89 7.01
C ASN A 90 -18.84 -11.25 8.22
N LYS A 91 -18.80 -11.94 9.37
CA LYS A 91 -18.19 -11.42 10.58
C LYS A 91 -16.66 -11.40 10.44
N ALA A 92 -16.08 -12.50 9.95
CA ALA A 92 -14.64 -12.54 9.68
C ALA A 92 -14.25 -11.56 8.58
N ALA A 93 -15.04 -11.47 7.50
CA ALA A 93 -14.84 -10.49 6.43
C ALA A 93 -14.83 -9.05 6.96
N GLN A 94 -15.78 -8.68 7.82
CA GLN A 94 -15.85 -7.35 8.43
C GLN A 94 -14.66 -7.06 9.36
N LEU A 95 -14.19 -8.07 10.10
CA LEU A 95 -12.99 -7.93 10.94
C LEU A 95 -11.75 -7.66 10.09
N GLN A 96 -11.56 -8.42 9.01
CA GLN A 96 -10.44 -8.21 8.08
C GLN A 96 -10.57 -6.86 7.37
N ASN A 97 -11.78 -6.45 6.96
CA ASN A 97 -12.02 -5.14 6.35
C ASN A 97 -11.64 -3.99 7.30
N THR A 98 -12.04 -4.09 8.57
CA THR A 98 -11.66 -3.09 9.59
C THR A 98 -10.14 -2.99 9.74
N ALA A 99 -9.44 -4.12 9.77
CA ALA A 99 -7.99 -4.15 9.87
C ALA A 99 -7.31 -3.66 8.58
N MET A 100 -7.87 -3.95 7.40
CA MET A 100 -7.45 -3.42 6.11
C MET A 100 -7.49 -1.89 6.08
N HIS A 101 -8.58 -1.27 6.55
CA HIS A 101 -8.67 0.19 6.63
C HIS A 101 -7.62 0.81 7.56
N LYS A 102 -7.26 0.14 8.66
CA LYS A 102 -6.18 0.60 9.55
C LYS A 102 -4.83 0.56 8.84
N LEU A 103 -4.51 -0.55 8.18
CA LEU A 103 -3.28 -0.70 7.40
C LEU A 103 -3.22 0.30 6.24
N SER A 104 -4.34 0.55 5.56
CA SER A 104 -4.43 1.55 4.49
C SER A 104 -4.06 2.95 4.99
N ASN A 105 -4.59 3.36 6.14
CA ASN A 105 -4.23 4.63 6.75
C ASN A 105 -2.75 4.68 7.13
N GLN A 106 -2.19 3.60 7.68
CA GLN A 106 -0.76 3.51 8.01
C GLN A 106 0.12 3.60 6.77
N LEU A 107 -0.28 2.97 5.65
CA LEU A 107 0.43 3.05 4.37
C LEU A 107 0.47 4.46 3.81
N ILE A 108 -0.66 5.17 3.82
CA ILE A 108 -0.75 6.58 3.42
C ILE A 108 0.22 7.43 4.25
N GLN A 109 0.26 7.23 5.56
CA GLN A 109 1.18 7.96 6.43
C GLN A 109 2.66 7.62 6.16
N LEU A 110 2.97 6.37 5.85
CA LEU A 110 4.33 5.95 5.49
C LEU A 110 4.77 6.53 4.14
N LEU A 111 3.87 6.59 3.16
CA LEU A 111 4.15 7.23 1.87
C LEU A 111 4.46 8.72 2.02
N MET A 112 3.70 9.44 2.84
CA MET A 112 3.96 10.86 3.12
C MET A 112 5.29 11.07 3.85
N LYS A 113 5.58 10.24 4.86
CA LYS A 113 6.87 10.32 5.57
C LYS A 113 8.05 9.99 4.66
N LEU A 114 7.87 9.03 3.75
CA LEU A 114 8.90 8.68 2.79
C LEU A 114 9.13 9.81 1.79
N GLU A 115 8.06 10.44 1.30
CA GLU A 115 8.15 11.67 0.50
C GLU A 115 9.03 12.70 1.20
N ASP A 116 8.67 13.08 2.44
CA ASP A 116 9.41 14.09 3.23
C ASP A 116 10.88 13.70 3.46
N ALA A 117 11.15 12.43 3.78
CA ALA A 117 12.51 11.92 3.98
C ALA A 117 13.34 11.94 2.68
N THR A 118 12.70 11.75 1.52
CA THR A 118 13.38 11.76 0.21
C THR A 118 13.57 13.17 -0.37
N VAL A 119 12.82 14.19 0.05
CA VAL A 119 13.05 15.58 -0.37
C VAL A 119 14.47 16.06 -0.04
N HIS A 120 15.04 15.59 1.06
CA HIS A 120 16.39 15.97 1.51
C HIS A 120 17.50 15.21 0.78
N CYS A 121 17.15 14.12 0.09
CA CYS A 121 18.06 13.32 -0.74
C CYS A 121 18.47 14.04 -2.02
N GLU A 122 17.61 14.93 -2.55
CA GLU A 122 17.86 15.71 -3.76
C GLU A 122 18.91 16.83 -3.57
N ALA A 123 19.21 17.21 -2.32
CA ALA A 123 20.08 18.35 -2.00
C ALA A 123 21.58 17.99 -1.89
N GLY A 124 21.95 16.73 -2.14
CA GLY A 124 23.31 16.21 -2.00
C GLY A 124 24.12 16.08 -3.31
N GLN A 125 23.64 16.65 -4.43
CA GLN A 125 24.33 16.64 -5.73
C GLN A 125 24.79 18.04 -6.15
#